data_AF-A0A351SFW4-F1
#
_entry.id   AF-A0A351SFW4-F1
#
_cell.length_a   1.000
_cell.length_b   1.000
_cell.length_c   1.000
_cell.angle_alpha   90.00
_cell.angle_beta   90.00
_cell.angle_gamma   90.00
#
_symmetry.space_group_name_H-M   'P 1'
#
loop_
_entity.id
_entity.type
_entity.pdbx_description
1 polymer ?
#
loop_
_entity_poly.entity_id
_entity_poly.type
_entity_poly.pdbx_seq_one_letter_code
_entity_poly.pdbx_strand_id
1 'polypeptide(L)' 'DCDVGYFVSIGGPAAAKVIRAGVYPIKEIHGGPAREVLSKLQQAMTTSPPPWLAKLLGASPEQRARFKKA' A
#
# COMPACT_ATOMS: atom_id res chain seq x y z
N ASP A 1 -3.33 -14.40 4.33
CA ASP A 1 -2.18 -13.46 4.37
C ASP A 1 -2.58 -12.09 3.85
N CYS A 2 -1.76 -11.06 4.11
CA CYS A 2 -2.06 -9.65 3.76
C CYS A 2 -0.85 -8.99 3.10
N ASP A 3 -1.06 -8.15 2.09
CA ASP A 3 0.01 -7.38 1.44
C ASP A 3 0.19 -5.96 2.02
N VAL A 4 -0.86 -5.42 2.66
CA VAL A 4 -0.91 -4.04 3.17
C VAL A 4 -1.54 -4.01 4.54
N GLY A 5 -0.99 -3.19 5.44
CA GLY A 5 -1.57 -2.93 6.76
C GLY A 5 -1.69 -1.43 7.02
N TYR A 6 -2.85 -0.99 7.49
CA TYR A 6 -3.07 0.40 7.91
C TYR A 6 -2.96 0.52 9.43
N PHE A 7 -2.23 1.53 9.89
CA PHE A 7 -1.95 1.77 11.30
C PHE A 7 -2.17 3.25 11.63
N VAL A 8 -2.91 3.55 12.69
CA VAL A 8 -2.98 4.92 13.24
C VAL A 8 -1.64 5.30 13.87
N SER A 9 -1.09 4.35 14.64
CA SER A 9 0.22 4.45 15.25
C SER A 9 0.94 3.12 15.17
N ILE A 10 2.22 3.16 14.84
CA ILE A 10 3.11 1.99 14.82
C ILE A 10 4.52 2.45 15.17
N GLY A 11 5.15 1.77 16.12
CA GLY A 11 6.54 2.02 16.50
C GLY A 11 7.52 1.49 15.45
N GLY A 12 8.70 2.11 15.35
CA GLY A 12 9.75 1.73 14.38
C GLY A 12 10.09 0.23 14.38
N PRO A 13 10.36 -0.40 15.55
CA PRO A 13 10.65 -1.84 15.61
C PRO A 13 9.50 -2.72 15.12
N ALA A 14 8.25 -2.34 15.40
CA ALA A 14 7.07 -3.08 14.95
C ALA A 14 6.89 -2.94 13.42
N ALA A 15 7.00 -1.72 12.89
CA ALA A 15 6.95 -1.48 11.44
C ALA A 15 8.04 -2.27 10.71
N ALA A 16 9.24 -2.35 11.28
CA ALA A 16 10.34 -3.11 10.70
C ALA A 16 10.07 -4.64 10.69
N LYS A 17 9.28 -5.16 11.62
CA LYS A 17 8.83 -6.57 11.59
C LYS A 17 7.74 -6.79 10.52
N VAL A 18 6.79 -5.87 10.41
CA VAL A 18 5.72 -5.90 9.39
C VAL A 18 6.31 -5.91 7.97
N ILE A 19 7.28 -5.03 7.72
CA ILE A 19 8.00 -4.98 6.44
C ILE A 19 8.76 -6.28 6.16
N ARG A 20 9.43 -6.86 7.16
CA ARG A 20 10.13 -8.14 7.02
C ARG A 20 9.19 -9.31 6.73
N ALA A 21 7.93 -9.22 7.16
CA ALA A 21 6.89 -10.18 6.84
C ALA A 21 6.28 -9.97 5.43
N GLY A 22 6.78 -9.02 4.63
CA GLY A 22 6.28 -8.73 3.29
C GLY A 22 5.04 -7.84 3.25
N VAL A 23 4.62 -7.29 4.39
CA VAL A 23 3.44 -6.42 4.47
C VAL A 23 3.89 -4.97 4.40
N TYR A 24 3.22 -4.17 3.57
CA TYR A 24 3.49 -2.73 3.47
C TYR A 24 2.71 -1.94 4.52
N PRO A 25 3.38 -1.32 5.53
CA PRO A 25 2.69 -0.52 6.54
C PRO A 25 2.38 0.89 6.03
N ILE A 26 1.12 1.30 6.13
CA ILE A 26 0.65 2.65 5.82
C ILE A 26 0.19 3.31 7.11
N LYS A 27 0.66 4.54 7.36
CA LYS A 27 0.26 5.32 8.53
C LYS A 27 -0.90 6.26 8.18
N GLU A 28 -2.06 6.05 8.80
CA GLU A 28 -3.24 6.91 8.66
C GLU A 28 -3.49 7.59 10.01
N ILE A 29 -2.86 8.75 10.22
CA ILE A 29 -2.75 9.40 11.54
C ILE A 29 -4.12 9.75 12.13
N HIS A 30 -5.08 10.10 11.27
CA HIS A 30 -6.43 10.43 11.69
C HIS A 30 -7.31 9.20 11.95
N GLY A 31 -6.87 8.02 11.50
CA GLY A 31 -7.68 6.81 11.50
C GLY A 31 -8.98 7.01 10.73
N GLY A 32 -10.04 6.34 11.21
CA GLY A 32 -11.37 6.41 10.65
C GLY A 32 -11.99 5.02 10.44
N PRO A 33 -13.23 4.97 9.95
CA PRO A 33 -13.89 3.71 9.63
C PRO A 33 -13.09 2.91 8.61
N ALA A 34 -12.88 1.62 8.88
CA ALA A 34 -12.09 0.74 8.01
C ALA A 34 -12.59 0.72 6.56
N ARG A 35 -13.92 0.83 6.36
CA ARG A 35 -14.53 0.87 5.02
C ARG A 35 -14.14 2.12 4.23
N GLU A 36 -14.00 3.27 4.88
CA GLU A 36 -13.58 4.51 4.21
C GLU A 36 -12.11 4.43 3.78
N VAL A 37 -11.25 3.92 4.67
CA VAL A 37 -9.83 3.70 4.37
C VAL A 37 -9.66 2.70 3.22
N LEU A 38 -10.46 1.61 3.24
CA LEU A 38 -10.49 0.64 2.15
C LEU A 38 -10.94 1.27 0.83
N SER A 39 -11.97 2.13 0.85
CA SER A 39 -12.42 2.83 -0.35
C SER A 39 -11.33 3.72 -0.96
N LYS A 40 -10.54 4.41 -0.13
CA LYS A 40 -9.38 5.21 -0.59
C LYS A 40 -8.32 4.33 -1.25
N LEU A 41 -8.01 3.18 -0.65
CA LEU A 41 -7.08 2.21 -1.23
C LEU A 41 -7.56 1.72 -2.60
N GLN A 42 -8.84 1.32 -2.70
CA GLN A 42 -9.44 0.86 -3.95
C GLN A 42 -9.40 1.96 -5.04
N GLN A 43 -9.67 3.20 -4.67
CA GLN A 43 -9.55 4.33 -5.60
C GLN A 43 -8.10 4.52 -6.10
N ALA A 44 -7.11 4.40 -5.22
CA ALA A 44 -5.70 4.47 -5.60
C ALA A 44 -5.30 3.32 -6.54
N MET A 45 -5.85 2.12 -6.33
CA MET A 45 -5.63 0.95 -7.18
C MET A 45 -6.11 1.16 -8.62
N THR A 46 -7.22 1.87 -8.80
CA THR A 46 -7.81 2.11 -10.13
C THR A 46 -7.22 3.34 -10.83
N THR A 47 -6.87 4.39 -10.09
CA THR A 47 -6.44 5.67 -10.69
C THR A 47 -4.96 5.69 -11.05
N SER A 48 -4.07 5.32 -10.13
CA SER A 48 -2.62 5.35 -10.32
C SER A 48 -1.94 4.49 -9.26
N PRO A 49 -2.03 3.15 -9.37
CA PRO A 49 -1.42 2.26 -8.40
C PRO A 49 0.10 2.44 -8.39
N PRO A 50 0.75 2.48 -7.21
CA PRO A 50 2.20 2.50 -7.14
C PRO A 50 2.80 1.22 -7.77
N PRO A 51 4.06 1.25 -8.24
CA PRO A 51 4.62 0.16 -9.05
C PRO A 51 4.57 -1.23 -8.40
N TRP A 52 4.72 -1.28 -7.08
CA TRP A 52 4.65 -2.52 -6.30
C TRP A 52 3.21 -3.08 -6.27
N LEU A 53 2.21 -2.21 -6.12
CA LEU A 53 0.80 -2.59 -6.11
C LEU A 53 0.29 -2.93 -7.51
N ALA A 54 0.72 -2.17 -8.52
CA ALA A 54 0.43 -2.46 -9.92
C ALA A 54 0.93 -3.85 -10.33
N LYS A 55 2.11 -4.25 -9.84
CA LYS A 55 2.65 -5.60 -10.04
C LYS A 55 1.75 -6.68 -9.43
N LEU A 56 1.25 -6.47 -8.20
CA LEU A 56 0.33 -7.41 -7.54
C LEU A 56 -1.03 -7.49 -8.26
N LEU A 57 -1.47 -6.40 -8.88
CA LEU A 57 -2.71 -6.34 -9.67
C LEU A 57 -2.58 -6.95 -11.08
N GLY A 58 -1.43 -7.51 -11.44
CA GLY A 58 -1.22 -8.14 -12.75
C GLY A 58 -0.86 -7.17 -13.87
N ALA A 59 -0.47 -5.93 -13.57
CA ALA A 59 -0.03 -4.98 -14.59
C ALA A 59 1.28 -5.45 -15.26
N SER A 60 1.29 -5.41 -16.59
CA SER A 60 2.45 -5.77 -17.41
C SER A 60 3.69 -4.91 -17.08
N PRO A 61 4.91 -5.41 -17.35
CA PRO A 61 6.13 -4.62 -17.22
C PRO A 61 6.09 -3.28 -17.99
N GLU A 62 5.45 -3.23 -19.17
CA GLU A 62 5.33 -1.98 -19.94
C GLU A 62 4.42 -0.96 -19.25
N GLN A 63 3.31 -1.40 -18.65
CA GLN A 63 2.40 -0.53 -17.88
C GLN A 63 3.08 0.03 -16.61
N ARG A 64 4.08 -0.68 -16.07
CA ARG A 64 4.88 -0.25 -14.90
C ARG A 64 6.03 0.70 -15.26
N ALA A 65 6.38 0.83 -16.54
CA ALA A 65 7.50 1.66 -17.00
C ALA A 65 7.25 3.16 -16.83
N ARG A 66 5.98 3.60 -16.73
CA ARG A 66 5.59 5.01 -16.54
C ARG A 66 6.07 5.62 -15.20
N PHE A 67 6.44 4.78 -14.23
CA PHE A 67 6.85 5.20 -12.89
C PHE A 67 8.37 5.08 -12.64
N LYS A 68 9.18 4.86 -13.70
CA LYS A 68 10.64 4.97 -13.59
C LYS A 68 11.03 6.46 -13.50
N LYS A 69 11.54 6.84 -12.32
CA LYS A 69 12.15 8.14 -11.94
C LYS A 69 11.18 9.30 -11.71
N ALA A 70 11.04 9.68 -10.44
CA ALA A 70 11.41 11.01 -9.98
C ALA A 70 12.61 10.84 -9.04
#